data_AF-A0A9W8XCE8-F1
#
_entry.id   AF-A0A9W8XCE8-F1
#
_cell.length_a   1.000
_cell.length_b   1.000
_cell.length_c   1.000
_cell.angle_alpha   90.00
_cell.angle_beta   90.00
_cell.angle_gamma   90.00
#
_symmetry.space_group_name_H-M   'P 1'
#
loop_
_entity.id
_entity.type
_entity.pdbx_description
1 polymer ?
#
loop_
_entity_poly.entity_id
_entity_poly.type
_entity_poly.pdbx_seq_one_letter_code
_entity_poly.pdbx_strand_id
1 'polypeptide(L)'
;MPSDKKTTTVNDGPPWSEPSWLTLPSPYYNDSHRILRDTLRAYYDSNVKPYMLDWEEQGDVPDQVRLEHARTGHPFADVPEPYRPADIPGPAGIPVKDLDVFHLMVMTDEGSRIEGGVGTAMAGGSIIGVPPIVHYGTEEQKKKWLPGLFSWETSFCLGITEPSGGSDVANIQTTAVKSKDGSHYVVNGYKKWITGMPWATHMTTAVRTGGDGAKGISVLVIPASSQGFSHRRIPNSGQKAGGASFVELDNVYVPVENLIGKENEGFRIIMKNFNKERFIMSVGCNRKARTCLSHSFEYAVKRHTFGKPLISNQIISHKLATLGRYVESHWAWLEQIAYQIQQSPLGWQDPEIAGQIALSKVHGGRILEMANREAQQIFGGAGYQKGGPGAVVEQISRDLRMMVVGGGSEEIIADLAVRQETALARKRVANGSLFKDAPGHTAVIPSWKVQSSSEVGNDVTKLSAPDLDVSDWYSIGSRGTLMASLLENSVYHENNLFYSTQLENVDHTQFQVPWFYRAEIDFLSGNTSVGNYFQLKTHGISSRADIYLNGALIANKTVQAGAYTGLTYDIATKVKPGNNVLLIRIYPTDYNRDFALGFVDWNP
;
A
#
# COMPACT_ATOMS: atom_id res chain seq x y z
N MET A 1 26.62 40.35 -5.68
CA MET A 1 26.95 39.37 -4.64
C MET A 1 26.97 40.07 -3.29
N PRO A 2 26.04 39.75 -2.40
CA PRO A 2 26.17 40.08 -0.98
C PRO A 2 26.26 38.82 -0.12
N SER A 3 27.41 38.71 0.54
CA SER A 3 27.73 38.00 1.80
C SER A 3 26.79 36.87 2.26
N ASP A 4 27.23 35.64 2.02
CA ASP A 4 26.85 34.45 2.79
C ASP A 4 27.00 34.74 4.29
N LYS A 5 25.86 34.92 4.97
CA LYS A 5 25.80 34.68 6.41
C LYS A 5 26.02 33.19 6.60
N LYS A 6 27.22 32.86 7.06
CA LYS A 6 27.59 31.56 7.65
C LYS A 6 26.42 31.00 8.46
N THR A 7 25.73 30.01 7.89
CA THR A 7 24.98 29.02 8.65
C THR A 7 26.02 28.18 9.39
N THR A 8 26.23 28.55 10.64
CA THR A 8 27.04 27.80 11.59
C THR A 8 26.48 26.38 11.76
N THR A 9 27.41 25.41 11.67
CA THR A 9 27.42 24.09 12.31
C THR A 9 26.35 23.09 11.91
N VAL A 10 26.62 22.20 10.94
CA VAL A 10 26.21 20.77 10.99
C VAL A 10 27.10 19.94 10.06
N ASN A 11 28.12 19.23 10.58
CA ASN A 11 28.36 17.78 10.42
C ASN A 11 29.74 17.36 11.03
N ASP A 12 29.84 17.25 12.36
CA ASP A 12 31.01 16.61 13.02
C ASP A 12 30.83 15.08 13.18
N GLY A 13 29.79 14.52 12.55
CA GLY A 13 29.43 13.11 12.65
C GLY A 13 30.26 12.19 11.74
N PRO A 14 30.27 10.87 12.01
CA PRO A 14 30.89 9.88 11.13
C PRO A 14 30.38 9.93 9.69
N PRO A 15 31.16 9.45 8.70
CA PRO A 15 30.68 9.31 7.33
C PRO A 15 29.35 8.51 7.25
N TRP A 16 28.42 9.00 6.43
CA TRP A 16 27.10 8.42 6.19
C TRP A 16 26.17 8.33 7.41
N SER A 17 26.50 8.96 8.54
CA SER A 17 25.61 9.04 9.71
C SER A 17 24.35 9.86 9.43
N GLU A 18 24.42 10.76 8.44
CA GLU A 18 23.35 11.65 8.06
C GLU A 18 23.08 11.61 6.55
N PRO A 19 21.82 11.83 6.12
CA PRO A 19 21.49 12.02 4.71
C PRO A 19 22.27 13.18 4.08
N SER A 20 22.64 13.01 2.81
CA SER A 20 23.53 13.93 2.10
C SER A 20 22.95 15.34 1.86
N TRP A 21 21.62 15.51 1.81
CA TRP A 21 20.97 16.82 1.63
C TRP A 21 21.23 17.83 2.76
N LEU A 22 21.70 17.36 3.93
CA LEU A 22 22.10 18.24 5.02
C LEU A 22 23.33 19.08 4.65
N THR A 23 24.27 18.49 3.91
CA THR A 23 25.57 19.09 3.57
C THR A 23 25.72 19.42 2.09
N LEU A 24 24.93 18.78 1.22
CA LEU A 24 24.97 18.97 -0.23
C LEU A 24 23.68 19.63 -0.73
N PRO A 25 23.73 20.37 -1.85
CA PRO A 25 22.54 20.91 -2.48
C PRO A 25 21.54 19.80 -2.81
N SER A 26 20.25 20.07 -2.57
CA SER A 26 19.17 19.17 -2.95
C SER A 26 18.00 19.98 -3.50
N PRO A 27 17.32 19.51 -4.57
CA PRO A 27 16.15 20.18 -5.12
C PRO A 27 14.88 19.96 -4.25
N TYR A 28 14.94 19.03 -3.31
CA TYR A 28 13.77 18.60 -2.53
C TYR A 28 13.59 19.35 -1.22
N TYR A 29 14.66 19.93 -0.66
CA TYR A 29 14.61 20.54 0.67
C TYR A 29 14.84 22.05 0.64
N ASN A 30 14.02 22.77 1.40
CA ASN A 30 14.09 24.20 1.63
C ASN A 30 14.38 24.49 3.13
N ASP A 31 14.27 25.75 3.53
CA ASP A 31 14.55 26.17 4.90
C ASP A 31 13.55 25.64 5.94
N SER A 32 12.28 25.44 5.58
CA SER A 32 11.29 24.90 6.54
C SER A 32 11.63 23.46 6.93
N HIS A 33 12.11 22.64 5.98
CA HIS A 33 12.63 21.30 6.28
C HIS A 33 13.83 21.34 7.23
N ARG A 34 14.74 22.31 7.05
CA ARG A 34 15.93 22.47 7.90
C ARG A 34 15.55 22.89 9.32
N ILE A 35 14.67 23.87 9.45
CA ILE A 35 14.14 24.35 10.74
C ILE A 35 13.45 23.20 11.49
N LEU A 36 12.61 22.43 10.80
CA LEU A 36 11.95 21.26 11.35
C LEU A 36 12.97 20.24 11.87
N ARG A 37 13.96 19.90 11.04
CA ARG A 37 15.02 18.94 11.38
C ARG A 37 15.79 19.39 12.61
N ASP A 38 16.26 20.64 12.64
CA ASP A 38 17.06 21.19 13.74
C ASP A 38 16.26 21.22 15.06
N THR A 39 14.97 21.59 14.99
CA THR A 39 14.09 21.64 16.14
C THR A 39 13.84 20.25 16.74
N LEU A 40 13.49 19.27 15.91
CA LEU A 40 13.25 17.89 16.36
C LEU A 40 14.52 17.26 16.91
N ARG A 41 15.66 17.47 16.24
CA ARG A 41 16.95 16.96 16.69
C ARG A 41 17.33 17.50 18.06
N ALA A 42 17.22 18.81 18.27
CA ALA A 42 17.50 19.43 19.56
C ALA A 42 16.61 18.86 20.67
N TYR A 43 15.32 18.67 20.38
CA TYR A 43 14.37 18.07 21.32
C TYR A 43 14.76 16.63 21.67
N TYR A 44 15.00 15.77 20.68
CA TYR A 44 15.31 14.36 20.91
C TYR A 44 16.67 14.12 21.56
N ASP A 45 17.72 14.83 21.11
CA ASP A 45 19.06 14.70 21.65
C ASP A 45 19.12 15.12 23.13
N SER A 46 18.31 16.10 23.54
CA SER A 46 18.32 16.62 24.93
C SER A 46 17.36 15.88 25.85
N ASN A 47 16.16 15.56 25.38
CA ASN A 47 15.05 15.12 26.26
C ASN A 47 14.75 13.63 26.18
N VAL A 48 15.21 12.92 25.14
CA VAL A 48 14.81 11.53 24.89
C VAL A 48 16.00 10.57 24.85
N LYS A 49 16.97 10.83 23.96
CA LYS A 49 18.09 9.90 23.73
C LYS A 49 18.92 9.57 24.98
N PRO A 50 19.16 10.49 25.93
CA PRO A 50 19.87 10.14 27.16
C PRO A 50 19.17 9.08 28.01
N TYR A 51 17.84 8.96 27.90
CA TYR A 51 17.01 8.11 28.76
C TYR A 51 16.39 6.91 28.03
N MET A 52 16.44 6.88 26.70
CA MET A 52 15.65 5.93 25.88
C MET A 52 15.94 4.46 26.22
N LEU A 53 17.18 4.07 26.50
CA LEU A 53 17.50 2.67 26.82
C LEU A 53 16.95 2.25 28.19
N ASP A 54 16.95 3.16 29.17
CA ASP A 54 16.39 2.90 30.50
C ASP A 54 14.86 2.81 30.43
N TRP A 55 14.22 3.71 29.68
CA TRP A 55 12.77 3.67 29.44
C TRP A 55 12.35 2.42 28.66
N GLU A 56 13.13 2.01 27.66
CA GLU A 56 12.90 0.78 26.94
C GLU A 56 13.01 -0.45 27.85
N GLU A 57 14.01 -0.52 28.74
CA GLU A 57 14.11 -1.62 29.71
C GLU A 57 12.98 -1.55 30.76
N GLN A 58 12.51 -0.37 31.16
CA GLN A 58 11.32 -0.24 32.01
C GLN A 58 10.03 -0.64 31.29
N GLY A 59 10.00 -0.50 29.96
CA GLY A 59 8.83 -0.77 29.13
C GLY A 59 7.80 0.36 29.16
N ASP A 60 8.22 1.58 29.51
CA ASP A 60 7.38 2.78 29.53
C ASP A 60 8.21 4.07 29.64
N VAL A 61 7.56 5.22 29.47
CA VAL A 61 8.10 6.56 29.72
C VAL A 61 7.30 7.28 30.82
N PRO A 62 7.85 8.30 31.49
CA PRO A 62 7.09 9.12 32.42
C PRO A 62 5.93 9.86 31.75
N ASP A 63 4.80 10.03 32.45
CA ASP A 63 3.61 10.72 31.91
C ASP A 63 3.91 12.16 31.47
N GLN A 64 4.75 12.86 32.21
CA GLN A 64 5.18 14.21 31.88
C GLN A 64 5.89 14.27 30.51
N VAL A 65 6.72 13.27 30.18
CA VAL A 65 7.41 13.19 28.88
C VAL A 65 6.39 12.98 27.75
N ARG A 66 5.35 12.16 27.98
CA ARG A 66 4.24 11.97 27.04
C ARG A 66 3.50 13.26 26.74
N LEU A 67 3.17 14.04 27.77
CA LEU A 67 2.49 15.32 27.65
C LEU A 67 3.36 16.37 26.94
N GLU A 68 4.64 16.45 27.29
CA GLU A 68 5.59 17.34 26.64
C GLU A 68 5.78 16.98 25.16
N HIS A 69 5.88 15.69 24.85
CA HIS A 69 5.96 15.20 23.48
C HIS A 69 4.72 15.59 22.67
N ALA A 70 3.52 15.39 23.21
CA ALA A 70 2.27 15.80 22.56
C ALA A 70 2.23 17.32 22.29
N ARG A 71 2.70 18.14 23.24
CA ARG A 71 2.76 19.61 23.12
C ARG A 71 3.72 20.13 22.07
N THR A 72 4.69 19.34 21.62
CA THR A 72 5.54 19.72 20.48
C THR A 72 4.77 19.77 19.16
N GLY A 73 3.55 19.20 19.10
CA GLY A 73 2.67 19.22 17.95
C GLY A 73 3.03 18.27 16.80
N HIS A 74 4.26 17.72 16.78
CA HIS A 74 4.72 16.84 15.70
C HIS A 74 4.20 15.39 15.73
N PRO A 75 3.89 14.75 16.88
CA PRO A 75 3.41 13.36 16.88
C PRO A 75 2.06 13.20 16.17
N PHE A 76 1.30 14.29 16.09
CA PHE A 76 -0.04 14.34 15.52
C PHE A 76 -0.10 15.34 14.35
N ALA A 77 0.96 15.41 13.54
CA ALA A 77 1.05 16.33 12.40
C ALA A 77 -0.09 16.14 11.38
N ASP A 78 -0.68 14.95 11.30
CA ASP A 78 -1.81 14.65 10.42
C ASP A 78 -3.16 15.19 10.91
N VAL A 79 -3.25 15.66 12.15
CA VAL A 79 -4.49 16.22 12.69
C VAL A 79 -4.74 17.60 12.04
N PRO A 80 -5.88 17.78 11.34
CA PRO A 80 -6.18 19.04 10.65
C PRO A 80 -6.31 20.21 11.63
N GLU A 81 -5.91 21.40 11.17
CA GLU A 81 -5.88 22.65 11.95
C GLU A 81 -7.15 22.90 12.80
N PRO A 82 -8.39 22.73 12.30
CA PRO A 82 -9.60 23.02 13.08
C PRO A 82 -9.80 22.13 14.32
N TYR A 83 -9.09 21.01 14.43
CA TYR A 83 -9.18 20.09 15.57
C TYR A 83 -7.91 20.08 16.42
N ARG A 84 -6.98 21.00 16.18
CA ARG A 84 -5.79 21.20 17.02
C ARG A 84 -6.10 22.23 18.10
N PRO A 85 -5.60 22.07 19.34
CA PRO A 85 -5.64 23.13 20.33
C PRO A 85 -4.91 24.39 19.84
N ALA A 86 -5.50 25.56 20.06
CA ALA A 86 -4.99 26.84 19.54
C ALA A 86 -3.63 27.25 20.12
N ASP A 87 -3.27 26.72 21.29
CA ASP A 87 -2.01 26.96 21.99
C ASP A 87 -0.89 25.99 21.58
N ILE A 88 -1.18 24.99 20.75
CA ILE A 88 -0.21 24.01 20.28
C ILE A 88 0.18 24.30 18.83
N PRO A 89 1.42 24.71 18.58
CA PRO A 89 1.86 25.02 17.22
C PRO A 89 1.86 23.76 16.35
N GLY A 90 1.91 23.97 15.03
CA GLY A 90 2.35 22.90 14.14
C GLY A 90 3.82 22.51 14.39
N PRO A 91 4.29 21.42 13.78
CA PRO A 91 5.64 20.90 14.00
C PRO A 91 6.70 21.97 13.78
N ALA A 92 7.54 22.24 14.80
CA ALA A 92 8.55 23.30 14.78
C ALA A 92 8.00 24.71 14.47
N GLY A 93 6.73 24.99 14.79
CA GLY A 93 6.08 26.27 14.48
C GLY A 93 5.60 26.40 13.03
N ILE A 94 5.76 25.35 12.20
CA ILE A 94 5.33 25.35 10.81
C ILE A 94 3.82 25.05 10.77
N PRO A 95 2.99 25.88 10.10
CA PRO A 95 1.57 25.60 9.94
C PRO A 95 1.33 24.24 9.30
N VAL A 96 0.35 23.46 9.80
CA VAL A 96 0.14 22.08 9.33
C VAL A 96 -0.17 22.00 7.83
N LYS A 97 -0.86 23.01 7.30
CA LYS A 97 -1.16 23.15 5.87
C LYS A 97 0.08 23.31 4.97
N ASP A 98 1.21 23.73 5.53
CA ASP A 98 2.46 23.99 4.81
C ASP A 98 3.42 22.78 4.89
N LEU A 99 3.03 21.72 5.61
CA LEU A 99 3.78 20.45 5.66
C LEU A 99 3.56 19.66 4.36
N ASP A 100 4.65 19.20 3.77
CA ASP A 100 4.65 18.34 2.60
C ASP A 100 5.22 16.94 2.90
N VAL A 101 5.40 16.12 1.86
CA VAL A 101 5.91 14.75 2.01
C VAL A 101 7.36 14.73 2.51
N PHE A 102 8.14 15.77 2.22
CA PHE A 102 9.53 15.89 2.70
C PHE A 102 9.57 16.31 4.17
N HIS A 103 8.64 17.12 4.66
CA HIS A 103 8.46 17.35 6.10
C HIS A 103 8.15 16.03 6.82
N LEU A 104 7.24 15.19 6.28
CA LEU A 104 6.98 13.86 6.82
C LEU A 104 8.26 13.00 6.86
N MET A 105 9.05 13.03 5.80
CA MET A 105 10.31 12.29 5.71
C MET A 105 11.29 12.74 6.79
N VAL A 106 11.45 14.05 6.99
CA VAL A 106 12.30 14.64 8.05
C VAL A 106 11.80 14.28 9.45
N MET A 107 10.49 14.40 9.72
CA MET A 107 9.92 14.03 11.03
C MET A 107 10.16 12.55 11.35
N THR A 108 9.96 11.69 10.35
CA THR A 108 10.16 10.24 10.47
C THR A 108 11.63 9.90 10.71
N ASP A 109 12.52 10.53 9.96
CA ASP A 109 13.96 10.34 10.06
C ASP A 109 14.51 10.79 11.43
N GLU A 110 14.12 11.96 11.92
CA GLU A 110 14.52 12.41 13.27
C GLU A 110 13.90 11.56 14.37
N GLY A 111 12.60 11.22 14.26
CA GLY A 111 11.92 10.35 15.23
C GLY A 111 12.51 8.94 15.29
N SER A 112 13.04 8.44 14.17
CA SER A 112 13.65 7.10 14.09
C SER A 112 15.05 7.00 14.71
N ARG A 113 15.62 8.12 15.17
CA ARG A 113 16.84 8.16 16.02
C ARG A 113 16.59 7.63 17.43
N ILE A 114 15.32 7.46 17.81
CA ILE A 114 14.91 6.82 19.05
C ILE A 114 14.84 5.31 18.83
N GLU A 115 15.50 4.55 19.70
CA GLU A 115 15.49 3.09 19.68
C GLU A 115 14.46 2.50 20.65
N GLY A 116 14.14 1.21 20.51
CA GLY A 116 13.09 0.57 21.29
C GLY A 116 11.70 1.04 20.90
N GLY A 117 10.73 0.73 21.77
CA GLY A 117 9.35 1.19 21.64
C GLY A 117 9.10 2.55 22.27
N VAL A 118 10.15 3.29 22.65
CA VAL A 118 10.06 4.56 23.38
C VAL A 118 9.28 5.62 22.61
N GLY A 119 9.46 5.72 21.28
CA GLY A 119 8.66 6.63 20.45
C GLY A 119 7.17 6.34 20.56
N THR A 120 6.78 5.06 20.56
CA THR A 120 5.40 4.63 20.81
C THR A 120 4.96 4.93 22.24
N ALA A 121 5.81 4.71 23.25
CA ALA A 121 5.46 5.06 24.62
C ALA A 121 5.18 6.58 24.75
N MET A 122 5.87 7.44 23.99
CA MET A 122 5.65 8.89 24.02
C MET A 122 4.44 9.37 23.20
N ALA A 123 4.04 8.66 22.15
CA ALA A 123 2.97 9.09 21.23
C ALA A 123 1.71 8.19 21.25
N GLY A 124 1.76 7.07 21.98
CA GLY A 124 0.77 5.99 21.94
C GLY A 124 0.79 5.24 20.61
N GLY A 125 -0.28 4.47 20.37
CA GLY A 125 -0.56 3.88 19.05
C GLY A 125 -1.28 4.86 18.10
N SER A 126 -1.39 6.14 18.48
CA SER A 126 -2.25 7.11 17.81
C SER A 126 -1.79 7.42 16.39
N ILE A 127 -0.49 7.37 16.11
CA ILE A 127 0.09 7.58 14.78
C ILE A 127 -0.54 6.64 13.73
N ILE A 128 -0.91 5.42 14.13
CA ILE A 128 -1.57 4.42 13.26
C ILE A 128 -3.06 4.25 13.54
N GLY A 129 -3.51 4.53 14.78
CA GLY A 129 -4.91 4.38 15.19
C GLY A 129 -5.83 5.52 14.75
N VAL A 130 -5.31 6.74 14.65
CA VAL A 130 -6.07 7.96 14.32
C VAL A 130 -6.32 8.20 12.83
N PRO A 131 -5.42 7.82 11.88
CA PRO A 131 -5.61 8.15 10.46
C PRO A 131 -6.98 7.76 9.85
N PRO A 132 -7.63 6.62 10.20
CA PRO A 132 -9.00 6.35 9.74
C PRO A 132 -10.01 7.43 10.14
N ILE A 133 -9.91 7.98 11.36
CA ILE A 133 -10.80 9.06 11.82
C ILE A 133 -10.49 10.36 11.08
N VAL A 134 -9.22 10.69 10.87
CA VAL A 134 -8.82 11.90 10.11
C VAL A 134 -9.39 11.87 8.70
N HIS A 135 -9.31 10.72 8.02
CA HIS A 135 -9.68 10.60 6.61
C HIS A 135 -11.17 10.31 6.37
N TYR A 136 -11.83 9.61 7.29
CA TYR A 136 -13.18 9.07 7.06
C TYR A 136 -14.15 9.31 8.23
N GLY A 137 -13.67 9.89 9.33
CA GLY A 137 -14.54 10.23 10.44
C GLY A 137 -15.51 11.35 10.09
N THR A 138 -16.69 11.34 10.72
CA THR A 138 -17.62 12.47 10.66
C THR A 138 -17.07 13.69 11.39
N GLU A 139 -17.68 14.85 11.19
CA GLU A 139 -17.28 16.07 11.88
C GLU A 139 -17.43 15.95 13.40
N GLU A 140 -18.47 15.28 13.86
CA GLU A 140 -18.73 15.00 15.27
C GLU A 140 -17.63 14.09 15.85
N GLN A 141 -17.27 13.02 15.13
CA GLN A 141 -16.21 12.10 15.55
C GLN A 141 -14.85 12.82 15.64
N LYS A 142 -14.51 13.65 14.66
CA LYS A 142 -13.26 14.40 14.64
C LYS A 142 -13.19 15.40 15.81
N LYS A 143 -14.25 16.19 16.02
CA LYS A 143 -14.35 17.13 17.16
C LYS A 143 -14.29 16.43 18.51
N LYS A 144 -14.89 15.25 18.62
CA LYS A 144 -14.93 14.45 19.84
C LYS A 144 -13.57 13.91 20.23
N TRP A 145 -12.77 13.46 19.26
CA TRP A 145 -11.59 12.65 19.56
C TRP A 145 -10.23 13.31 19.26
N LEU A 146 -10.10 14.08 18.19
CA LEU A 146 -8.79 14.58 17.75
C LEU A 146 -8.14 15.59 18.70
N PRO A 147 -8.88 16.54 19.32
CA PRO A 147 -8.27 17.50 20.25
C PRO A 147 -7.67 16.83 21.49
N GLY A 148 -8.30 15.76 21.98
CA GLY A 148 -7.87 15.03 23.17
C GLY A 148 -6.52 14.31 23.03
N LEU A 149 -6.01 14.14 21.80
CA LEU A 149 -4.71 13.53 21.55
C LEU A 149 -3.57 14.34 22.18
N PHE A 150 -3.73 15.67 22.16
CA PHE A 150 -2.70 16.59 22.64
C PHE A 150 -2.65 16.73 24.16
N SER A 151 -3.76 16.42 24.83
CA SER A 151 -3.88 16.37 26.30
C SER A 151 -3.78 14.95 26.86
N TRP A 152 -3.67 13.94 25.99
CA TRP A 152 -3.78 12.52 26.34
C TRP A 152 -5.13 12.09 26.93
N GLU A 153 -6.17 12.94 26.90
CA GLU A 153 -7.55 12.57 27.21
C GLU A 153 -8.07 11.51 26.24
N THR A 154 -7.60 11.57 24.99
CA THR A 154 -7.75 10.50 24.01
C THR A 154 -6.39 9.96 23.60
N SER A 155 -6.30 8.64 23.47
CA SER A 155 -5.14 7.96 22.92
C SER A 155 -5.63 6.73 22.19
N PHE A 156 -5.13 6.50 20.99
CA PHE A 156 -5.63 5.46 20.11
C PHE A 156 -4.61 4.34 19.95
N CYS A 157 -5.11 3.17 19.65
CA CYS A 157 -4.35 2.07 19.06
C CYS A 157 -5.11 1.51 17.85
N LEU A 158 -4.44 0.68 17.05
CA LEU A 158 -5.00 0.12 15.82
C LEU A 158 -5.19 -1.40 15.95
N GLY A 159 -6.44 -1.84 16.00
CA GLY A 159 -6.88 -3.23 16.16
C GLY A 159 -7.22 -3.92 14.85
N ILE A 160 -6.23 -4.30 14.03
CA ILE A 160 -6.45 -5.06 12.79
C ILE A 160 -6.17 -6.54 12.99
N THR A 161 -4.91 -6.86 13.25
CA THR A 161 -4.36 -8.23 13.27
C THR A 161 -5.01 -9.09 14.35
N GLU A 162 -5.21 -10.36 14.00
CA GLU A 162 -5.79 -11.39 14.84
C GLU A 162 -4.88 -12.63 14.87
N PRO A 163 -5.06 -13.55 15.83
CA PRO A 163 -4.43 -14.87 15.75
C PRO A 163 -4.74 -15.62 14.45
N SER A 164 -5.93 -15.43 13.89
CA SER A 164 -6.44 -16.03 12.66
C SER A 164 -5.99 -15.32 11.38
N GLY A 165 -5.57 -14.04 11.46
CA GLY A 165 -5.29 -13.23 10.28
C GLY A 165 -4.38 -12.04 10.56
N GLY A 166 -3.18 -12.06 9.96
CA GLY A 166 -2.23 -10.94 9.94
C GLY A 166 -1.96 -10.45 8.52
N SER A 167 -1.28 -11.28 7.73
CA SER A 167 -1.09 -11.01 6.30
C SER A 167 -2.40 -11.08 5.51
N ASP A 168 -3.34 -11.93 5.95
CA ASP A 168 -4.65 -12.12 5.34
C ASP A 168 -5.75 -11.36 6.12
N VAL A 169 -5.68 -10.03 6.05
CA VAL A 169 -6.62 -9.12 6.75
C VAL A 169 -8.06 -9.31 6.27
N ALA A 170 -8.28 -9.80 5.05
CA ALA A 170 -9.63 -10.01 4.52
C ALA A 170 -10.39 -11.13 5.26
N ASN A 171 -9.66 -12.05 5.92
CA ASN A 171 -10.19 -13.23 6.61
C ASN A 171 -10.18 -13.11 8.14
N ILE A 172 -10.14 -11.89 8.68
CA ILE A 172 -10.34 -11.68 10.12
C ILE A 172 -11.69 -12.23 10.60
N GLN A 173 -11.75 -12.61 11.88
CA GLN A 173 -12.84 -13.34 12.51
C GLN A 173 -13.53 -12.54 13.63
N THR A 174 -12.97 -11.42 14.09
CA THR A 174 -13.68 -10.54 15.04
C THR A 174 -14.98 -10.05 14.40
N THR A 175 -16.11 -10.34 15.03
CA THR A 175 -17.45 -10.01 14.52
C THR A 175 -17.99 -8.76 15.20
N ALA A 176 -18.88 -8.05 14.52
CA ALA A 176 -19.69 -6.97 15.07
C ALA A 176 -21.13 -7.12 14.57
N VAL A 177 -22.01 -7.58 15.44
CA VAL A 177 -23.43 -7.82 15.10
C VAL A 177 -24.25 -6.60 15.51
N LYS A 178 -24.93 -5.98 14.54
CA LYS A 178 -25.81 -4.83 14.81
C LYS A 178 -27.01 -5.27 15.64
N SER A 179 -27.35 -4.49 16.67
CA SER A 179 -28.50 -4.74 17.53
C SER A 179 -29.81 -4.63 16.75
N LYS A 180 -30.86 -5.30 17.23
CA LYS A 180 -32.17 -5.33 16.54
C LYS A 180 -32.81 -3.96 16.39
N ASP A 181 -32.57 -3.07 17.36
CA ASP A 181 -33.03 -1.68 17.37
C ASP A 181 -32.08 -0.73 16.61
N GLY A 182 -30.94 -1.23 16.14
CA GLY A 182 -29.94 -0.46 15.38
C GLY A 182 -29.17 0.57 16.22
N SER A 183 -29.20 0.49 17.54
CA SER A 183 -28.53 1.46 18.44
C SER A 183 -27.05 1.17 18.68
N HIS A 184 -26.61 -0.09 18.58
CA HIS A 184 -25.21 -0.48 18.82
C HIS A 184 -24.80 -1.72 18.01
N TYR A 185 -23.51 -2.02 18.03
CA TYR A 185 -22.93 -3.29 17.64
C TYR A 185 -22.52 -4.07 18.89
N VAL A 186 -22.68 -5.40 18.86
CA VAL A 186 -22.10 -6.31 19.84
C VAL A 186 -20.88 -6.96 19.19
N VAL A 187 -19.70 -6.69 19.76
CA VAL A 187 -18.41 -7.08 19.19
C VAL A 187 -17.84 -8.27 19.96
N ASN A 188 -17.41 -9.31 19.23
CA ASN A 188 -16.81 -10.52 19.78
C ASN A 188 -15.57 -10.93 18.97
N GLY A 189 -14.44 -11.18 19.64
CA GLY A 189 -13.24 -11.69 18.99
C GLY A 189 -11.94 -11.33 19.70
N TYR A 190 -10.84 -11.40 18.95
CA TYR A 190 -9.49 -11.21 19.47
C TYR A 190 -8.66 -10.35 18.54
N LYS A 191 -7.88 -9.45 19.12
CA LYS A 191 -6.85 -8.69 18.40
C LYS A 191 -5.47 -8.98 18.99
N LYS A 192 -4.43 -9.00 18.15
CA LYS A 192 -3.07 -9.39 18.54
C LYS A 192 -2.05 -8.44 17.95
N TRP A 193 -0.99 -8.17 18.72
CA TRP A 193 0.07 -7.21 18.39
C TRP A 193 -0.40 -5.76 18.42
N ILE A 194 -1.31 -5.42 19.33
CA ILE A 194 -1.92 -4.10 19.40
C ILE A 194 -0.98 -3.15 20.13
N THR A 195 -0.17 -2.45 19.35
CA THR A 195 0.82 -1.46 19.76
C THR A 195 0.14 -0.27 20.44
N GLY A 196 0.70 0.20 21.55
CA GLY A 196 0.15 1.34 22.29
C GLY A 196 -1.06 1.04 23.19
N MET A 197 -1.57 -0.20 23.19
CA MET A 197 -2.80 -0.57 23.92
C MET A 197 -2.80 -0.20 25.42
N PRO A 198 -1.72 -0.36 26.20
CA PRO A 198 -1.75 -0.08 27.65
C PRO A 198 -2.10 1.36 28.01
N TRP A 199 -1.94 2.30 27.07
CA TRP A 199 -2.23 3.71 27.28
C TRP A 199 -3.40 4.20 26.42
N ALA A 200 -3.94 3.34 25.55
CA ALA A 200 -4.99 3.73 24.63
C ALA A 200 -6.34 3.79 25.35
N THR A 201 -7.06 4.89 25.16
CA THR A 201 -8.45 5.03 25.60
C THR A 201 -9.44 4.50 24.56
N HIS A 202 -9.00 4.39 23.30
CA HIS A 202 -9.81 3.89 22.18
C HIS A 202 -8.99 2.96 21.27
N MET A 203 -9.66 1.99 20.67
CA MET A 203 -9.09 1.10 19.66
C MET A 203 -9.85 1.25 18.35
N THR A 204 -9.18 1.74 17.30
CA THR A 204 -9.72 1.74 15.94
C THR A 204 -9.60 0.33 15.36
N THR A 205 -10.73 -0.33 15.14
CA THR A 205 -10.78 -1.80 15.07
C THR A 205 -11.42 -2.25 13.76
N ALA A 206 -10.74 -3.12 13.01
CA ALA A 206 -11.36 -3.84 11.92
C ALA A 206 -12.25 -4.96 12.46
N VAL A 207 -13.49 -5.02 12.02
CA VAL A 207 -14.47 -6.02 12.45
C VAL A 207 -15.27 -6.53 11.25
N ARG A 208 -15.80 -7.74 11.34
CA ARG A 208 -16.70 -8.32 10.34
C ARG A 208 -18.15 -7.99 10.71
N THR A 209 -18.79 -7.17 9.89
CA THR A 209 -20.23 -6.83 9.98
C THR A 209 -21.05 -7.55 8.90
N GLY A 210 -20.41 -7.96 7.80
CA GLY A 210 -21.05 -8.64 6.67
C GLY A 210 -20.54 -10.06 6.44
N GLY A 211 -20.66 -10.51 5.19
CA GLY A 211 -20.19 -11.83 4.74
C GLY A 211 -18.66 -11.96 4.66
N ASP A 212 -18.18 -12.95 3.92
CA ASP A 212 -16.75 -13.26 3.84
C ASP A 212 -15.93 -12.25 3.03
N GLY A 213 -14.62 -12.29 3.25
CA GLY A 213 -13.64 -11.48 2.54
C GLY A 213 -13.71 -9.98 2.83
N ALA A 214 -13.05 -9.19 1.98
CA ALA A 214 -12.86 -7.75 2.15
C ALA A 214 -14.17 -6.95 2.19
N LYS A 215 -15.21 -7.42 1.49
CA LYS A 215 -16.53 -6.77 1.40
C LYS A 215 -17.38 -6.95 2.67
N GLY A 216 -16.94 -7.73 3.65
CA GLY A 216 -17.64 -7.88 4.93
C GLY A 216 -17.03 -7.11 6.09
N ILE A 217 -15.96 -6.35 5.85
CA ILE A 217 -15.17 -5.68 6.90
C ILE A 217 -15.65 -4.23 7.08
N SER A 218 -15.83 -3.83 8.33
CA SER A 218 -16.09 -2.46 8.79
C SER A 218 -14.98 -1.99 9.75
N VAL A 219 -14.95 -0.68 10.04
CA VAL A 219 -14.06 -0.10 11.06
C VAL A 219 -14.90 0.54 12.16
N LEU A 220 -14.71 0.09 13.41
CA LEU A 220 -15.34 0.66 14.60
C LEU A 220 -14.29 1.27 15.52
N VAL A 221 -14.62 2.39 16.18
CA VAL A 221 -13.84 2.88 17.32
C VAL A 221 -14.42 2.30 18.61
N ILE A 222 -13.65 1.46 19.29
CA ILE A 222 -14.07 0.76 20.52
C ILE A 222 -13.40 1.42 21.73
N PRO A 223 -14.15 2.00 22.69
CA PRO A 223 -13.56 2.48 23.94
C PRO A 223 -12.91 1.34 24.72
N ALA A 224 -11.68 1.55 25.20
CA ALA A 224 -10.94 0.55 25.96
C ALA A 224 -11.54 0.29 27.35
N SER A 225 -12.37 1.21 27.85
CA SER A 225 -13.13 1.09 29.11
C SER A 225 -14.45 0.34 28.98
N SER A 226 -14.84 -0.08 27.77
CA SER A 226 -16.10 -0.80 27.56
C SER A 226 -16.12 -2.13 28.31
N GLN A 227 -17.27 -2.48 28.89
CA GLN A 227 -17.47 -3.79 29.49
C GLN A 227 -17.22 -4.89 28.45
N GLY A 228 -16.50 -5.94 28.84
CA GLY A 228 -16.11 -7.04 27.95
C GLY A 228 -14.82 -6.81 27.17
N PHE A 229 -14.24 -5.61 27.24
CA PHE A 229 -12.92 -5.31 26.69
C PHE A 229 -11.85 -5.68 27.72
N SER A 230 -10.88 -6.51 27.34
CA SER A 230 -9.71 -6.76 28.18
C SER A 230 -8.44 -6.89 27.35
N HIS A 231 -7.28 -6.64 27.96
CA HIS A 231 -6.01 -6.79 27.28
C HIS A 231 -4.91 -7.31 28.20
N ARG A 232 -3.87 -7.87 27.60
CA ARG A 232 -2.61 -8.20 28.28
C ARG A 232 -1.42 -7.90 27.39
N ARG A 233 -0.35 -7.34 27.97
CA ARG A 233 0.90 -7.09 27.24
C ARG A 233 1.49 -8.41 26.75
N ILE A 234 2.10 -8.39 25.56
CA ILE A 234 2.83 -9.53 24.99
C ILE A 234 4.33 -9.27 25.19
N PRO A 235 5.05 -10.12 25.94
CA PRO A 235 6.50 -10.00 26.07
C PRO A 235 7.17 -10.38 24.74
N ASN A 236 7.88 -9.43 24.14
CA ASN A 236 8.58 -9.56 22.87
C ASN A 236 10.11 -9.50 23.05
N SER A 237 10.86 -9.88 22.01
CA SER A 237 12.33 -9.80 22.02
C SER A 237 12.85 -8.36 22.15
N GLY A 238 12.13 -7.39 21.58
CA GLY A 238 12.39 -5.96 21.63
C GLY A 238 11.09 -5.17 21.60
N GLN A 239 11.17 -3.85 21.45
CA GLN A 239 10.04 -2.93 21.48
C GLN A 239 9.24 -3.05 22.80
N LYS A 240 9.93 -3.23 23.92
CA LYS A 240 9.32 -3.46 25.24
C LYS A 240 8.48 -2.26 25.68
N ALA A 241 8.95 -1.03 25.42
CA ALA A 241 8.17 0.18 25.61
C ALA A 241 7.11 0.42 24.52
N GLY A 242 6.92 -0.49 23.56
CA GLY A 242 5.91 -0.35 22.50
C GLY A 242 4.49 -0.74 22.94
N GLY A 243 4.37 -1.42 24.08
CA GLY A 243 3.07 -1.78 24.65
C GLY A 243 2.25 -2.76 23.80
N ALA A 244 2.87 -3.53 22.90
CA ALA A 244 2.15 -4.51 22.09
C ALA A 244 1.35 -5.49 22.96
N SER A 245 0.05 -5.60 22.70
CA SER A 245 -0.87 -6.36 23.55
C SER A 245 -1.74 -7.33 22.76
N PHE A 246 -2.23 -8.34 23.48
CA PHE A 246 -3.35 -9.19 23.06
C PHE A 246 -4.62 -8.60 23.67
N VAL A 247 -5.65 -8.43 22.87
CA VAL A 247 -6.94 -7.85 23.25
C VAL A 247 -8.03 -8.89 23.03
N GLU A 248 -8.90 -9.03 24.02
CA GLU A 248 -10.09 -9.86 23.99
C GLU A 248 -11.33 -8.97 24.06
N LEU A 249 -12.30 -9.27 23.21
CA LEU A 249 -13.57 -8.59 23.10
C LEU A 249 -14.67 -9.63 23.31
N ASP A 250 -15.31 -9.60 24.47
CA ASP A 250 -16.43 -10.49 24.83
C ASP A 250 -17.69 -9.66 25.03
N ASN A 251 -18.62 -9.75 24.08
CA ASN A 251 -19.88 -9.03 24.06
C ASN A 251 -19.72 -7.52 24.34
N VAL A 252 -18.78 -6.88 23.65
CA VAL A 252 -18.52 -5.46 23.81
C VAL A 252 -19.57 -4.65 23.05
N TYR A 253 -20.31 -3.82 23.76
CA TYR A 253 -21.34 -2.95 23.20
C TYR A 253 -20.71 -1.65 22.68
N VAL A 254 -20.84 -1.41 21.37
CA VAL A 254 -20.25 -0.24 20.69
C VAL A 254 -21.35 0.56 19.99
N PRO A 255 -21.57 1.83 20.34
CA PRO A 255 -22.60 2.64 19.70
C PRO A 255 -22.44 2.71 18.17
N VAL A 256 -23.55 2.77 17.42
CA VAL A 256 -23.48 2.78 15.94
C VAL A 256 -22.76 4.00 15.39
N GLU A 257 -22.80 5.13 16.10
CA GLU A 257 -22.09 6.36 15.75
C GLU A 257 -20.56 6.24 15.88
N ASN A 258 -20.02 5.15 16.43
CA ASN A 258 -18.59 4.88 16.44
C ASN A 258 -18.10 4.14 15.16
N LEU A 259 -19.00 3.85 14.22
CA LEU A 259 -18.64 3.36 12.88
C LEU A 259 -17.90 4.45 12.09
N ILE A 260 -16.73 4.11 11.55
CA ILE A 260 -15.96 4.99 10.68
C ILE A 260 -16.32 4.71 9.23
N GLY A 261 -16.75 5.76 8.51
CA GLY A 261 -17.24 5.63 7.15
C GLY A 261 -18.53 4.83 7.07
N LYS A 262 -18.61 3.92 6.09
CA LYS A 262 -19.81 3.09 5.84
C LYS A 262 -19.56 1.65 6.23
N GLU A 263 -20.63 1.00 6.66
CA GLU A 263 -20.66 -0.43 6.94
C GLU A 263 -20.18 -1.19 5.68
N ASN A 264 -19.32 -2.20 5.87
CA ASN A 264 -18.73 -3.04 4.83
C ASN A 264 -17.72 -2.34 3.88
N GLU A 265 -17.36 -1.08 4.15
CA GLU A 265 -16.28 -0.37 3.42
C GLU A 265 -14.95 -0.31 4.20
N GLY A 266 -14.86 -1.00 5.33
CA GLY A 266 -13.72 -0.93 6.25
C GLY A 266 -12.39 -1.37 5.64
N PHE A 267 -12.39 -2.38 4.77
CA PHE A 267 -11.14 -2.84 4.13
C PHE A 267 -10.48 -1.72 3.31
N ARG A 268 -11.27 -0.94 2.54
CA ARG A 268 -10.79 0.19 1.76
C ARG A 268 -10.24 1.31 2.67
N ILE A 269 -10.93 1.57 3.78
CA ILE A 269 -10.51 2.57 4.78
C ILE A 269 -9.13 2.22 5.35
N ILE A 270 -8.92 0.94 5.71
CA ILE A 270 -7.66 0.45 6.26
C ILE A 270 -6.54 0.54 5.20
N MET A 271 -6.81 0.08 3.97
CA MET A 271 -5.80 0.09 2.89
C MET A 271 -5.32 1.50 2.54
N LYS A 272 -6.15 2.54 2.73
CA LYS A 272 -5.76 3.93 2.46
C LYS A 272 -4.53 4.36 3.27
N ASN A 273 -4.32 3.84 4.47
CA ASN A 273 -3.23 4.27 5.35
C ASN A 273 -1.92 3.53 5.07
N PHE A 274 -1.98 2.30 4.57
CA PHE A 274 -0.83 1.40 4.55
C PHE A 274 0.33 1.86 3.65
N ASN A 275 0.06 2.55 2.53
CA ASN A 275 1.15 3.05 1.69
C ASN A 275 1.99 4.13 2.41
N LYS A 276 1.33 5.05 3.12
CA LYS A 276 2.02 6.04 3.95
C LYS A 276 2.80 5.37 5.08
N GLU A 277 2.18 4.44 5.79
CA GLU A 277 2.83 3.67 6.88
C GLU A 277 4.06 2.90 6.39
N ARG A 278 3.97 2.22 5.24
CA ARG A 278 5.11 1.50 4.64
C ARG A 278 6.24 2.44 4.26
N PHE A 279 5.92 3.61 3.71
CA PHE A 279 6.92 4.62 3.36
C PHE A 279 7.67 5.13 4.60
N ILE A 280 6.97 5.50 5.67
CA ILE A 280 7.63 5.96 6.90
C ILE A 280 8.42 4.84 7.59
N MET A 281 7.95 3.59 7.52
CA MET A 281 8.74 2.44 8.00
C MET A 281 10.04 2.27 7.19
N SER A 282 9.99 2.48 5.87
CA SER A 282 11.16 2.43 4.98
C SER A 282 12.18 3.52 5.35
N VAL A 283 11.73 4.76 5.59
CA VAL A 283 12.58 5.86 6.09
C VAL A 283 13.20 5.49 7.44
N GLY A 284 12.41 4.96 8.37
CA GLY A 284 12.90 4.53 9.68
C GLY A 284 13.95 3.42 9.61
N CYS A 285 13.79 2.45 8.69
CA CYS A 285 14.82 1.44 8.43
C CYS A 285 16.13 2.07 7.95
N ASN A 286 16.07 3.06 7.05
CA ASN A 286 17.27 3.76 6.57
C ASN A 286 17.97 4.50 7.73
N ARG A 287 17.21 5.26 8.54
CA ARG A 287 17.78 5.95 9.71
C ARG A 287 18.46 4.98 10.66
N LYS A 288 17.80 3.88 11.03
CA LYS A 288 18.37 2.90 11.97
C LYS A 288 19.62 2.22 11.39
N ALA A 289 19.67 1.99 10.08
CA ALA A 289 20.88 1.51 9.42
C ALA A 289 22.02 2.53 9.49
N ARG A 290 21.72 3.83 9.34
CA ARG A 290 22.69 4.92 9.55
C ARG A 290 23.13 5.02 11.02
N THR A 291 22.24 4.77 11.99
CA THR A 291 22.60 4.66 13.41
C THR A 291 23.64 3.55 13.62
N CYS A 292 23.37 2.34 13.09
CA CYS A 292 24.33 1.22 13.14
C CYS A 292 25.68 1.61 12.51
N LEU A 293 25.67 2.28 11.37
CA LEU A 293 26.86 2.73 10.66
C LEU A 293 27.65 3.77 11.46
N SER A 294 26.97 4.78 12.01
CA SER A 294 27.57 5.83 12.83
C SER A 294 28.26 5.25 14.06
N HIS A 295 27.54 4.45 14.85
CA HIS A 295 28.07 3.84 16.06
C HIS A 295 29.25 2.91 15.76
N SER A 296 29.14 2.08 14.71
CA SER A 296 30.21 1.15 14.33
C SER A 296 31.45 1.86 13.79
N PHE A 297 31.29 2.96 13.03
CA PHE A 297 32.41 3.77 12.55
C PHE A 297 33.16 4.41 13.72
N GLU A 298 32.46 5.07 14.65
CA GLU A 298 33.08 5.68 15.83
C GLU A 298 33.84 4.65 16.66
N TYR A 299 33.23 3.48 16.88
CA TYR A 299 33.87 2.41 17.61
C TYR A 299 35.11 1.89 16.88
N ALA A 300 35.05 1.71 15.56
CA ALA A 300 36.17 1.21 14.76
C ALA A 300 37.37 2.17 14.74
N VAL A 301 37.13 3.48 14.80
CA VAL A 301 38.21 4.49 14.89
C VAL A 301 38.85 4.51 16.27
N LYS A 302 38.07 4.36 17.34
CA LYS A 302 38.55 4.42 18.73
C LYS A 302 39.19 3.11 19.20
N ARG A 303 38.61 1.97 18.82
CA ARG A 303 39.02 0.64 19.28
C ARG A 303 40.34 0.22 18.65
N HIS A 304 41.29 -0.23 19.47
CA HIS A 304 42.56 -0.79 18.99
C HIS A 304 42.56 -2.32 19.10
N THR A 305 43.11 -2.97 18.08
CA THR A 305 43.35 -4.42 18.02
C THR A 305 44.65 -4.67 17.27
N PHE A 306 45.45 -5.64 17.72
CA PHE A 306 46.72 -5.99 17.05
C PHE A 306 47.63 -4.77 16.78
N GLY A 307 47.71 -3.83 17.74
CA GLY A 307 48.59 -2.66 17.67
C GLY A 307 48.12 -1.49 16.80
N LYS A 308 46.91 -1.53 16.23
CA LYS A 308 46.36 -0.45 15.37
C LYS A 308 44.86 -0.23 15.58
N PRO A 309 44.30 0.93 15.16
CA PRO A 309 42.85 1.13 15.12
C PRO A 309 42.15 0.02 14.33
N LEU A 310 40.96 -0.38 14.79
CA LEU A 310 40.17 -1.46 14.18
C LEU A 310 39.81 -1.11 12.73
N ILE A 311 39.53 0.16 12.46
CA ILE A 311 39.24 0.72 11.13
C ILE A 311 40.39 0.48 10.12
N SER A 312 41.63 0.30 10.58
CA SER A 312 42.80 0.03 9.73
C SER A 312 42.86 -1.41 9.19
N ASN A 313 41.84 -2.23 9.43
CA ASN A 313 41.69 -3.55 8.83
C ASN A 313 40.76 -3.45 7.62
N GLN A 314 41.24 -3.87 6.43
CA GLN A 314 40.51 -3.75 5.17
C GLN A 314 39.08 -4.33 5.22
N ILE A 315 38.90 -5.45 5.94
CA ILE A 315 37.60 -6.09 6.10
C ILE A 315 36.58 -5.22 6.85
N ILE A 316 37.03 -4.34 7.74
CA ILE A 316 36.17 -3.39 8.47
C ILE A 316 35.78 -2.25 7.52
N SER A 317 36.74 -1.68 6.80
CA SER A 317 36.47 -0.64 5.81
C SER A 317 35.49 -1.12 4.72
N HIS A 318 35.62 -2.37 4.27
CA HIS A 318 34.72 -2.96 3.27
C HIS A 318 33.26 -3.04 3.77
N LYS A 319 33.05 -3.39 5.04
CA LYS A 319 31.71 -3.41 5.67
C LYS A 319 31.09 -2.01 5.65
N LEU A 320 31.83 -1.02 6.13
CA LEU A 320 31.37 0.37 6.21
C LEU A 320 31.07 0.96 4.83
N ALA A 321 31.96 0.75 3.84
CA ALA A 321 31.75 1.21 2.47
C ALA A 321 30.52 0.54 1.80
N THR A 322 30.31 -0.75 2.06
CA THR A 322 29.14 -1.49 1.55
C THR A 322 27.84 -0.95 2.14
N LEU A 323 27.80 -0.69 3.44
CA LEU A 323 26.62 -0.09 4.07
C LEU A 323 26.40 1.34 3.61
N GLY A 324 27.47 2.14 3.51
CA GLY A 324 27.44 3.51 3.01
C GLY A 324 26.78 3.62 1.64
N ARG A 325 27.16 2.78 0.67
CA ARG A 325 26.52 2.81 -0.67
C ARG A 325 25.03 2.45 -0.61
N TYR A 326 24.63 1.53 0.26
CA TYR A 326 23.23 1.08 0.34
C TYR A 326 22.33 2.12 1.01
N VAL A 327 22.77 2.74 2.12
CA VAL A 327 21.97 3.77 2.81
C VAL A 327 21.82 5.02 1.95
N GLU A 328 22.85 5.42 1.20
CA GLU A 328 22.77 6.53 0.25
C GLU A 328 21.84 6.21 -0.93
N SER A 329 21.98 5.04 -1.56
CA SER A 329 21.12 4.68 -2.70
C SER A 329 19.65 4.53 -2.30
N HIS A 330 19.38 3.99 -1.12
CA HIS A 330 18.02 3.84 -0.61
C HIS A 330 17.40 5.18 -0.23
N TRP A 331 18.17 6.11 0.34
CA TRP A 331 17.69 7.45 0.62
C TRP A 331 17.33 8.23 -0.65
N ALA A 332 18.16 8.16 -1.69
CA ALA A 332 17.83 8.76 -2.99
C ALA A 332 16.54 8.19 -3.59
N TRP A 333 16.30 6.88 -3.44
CA TRP A 333 15.04 6.26 -3.88
C TRP A 333 13.83 6.72 -3.04
N LEU A 334 13.99 6.88 -1.73
CA LEU A 334 12.97 7.45 -0.86
C LEU A 334 12.58 8.88 -1.25
N GLU A 335 13.57 9.72 -1.57
CA GLU A 335 13.34 11.09 -2.06
C GLU A 335 12.60 11.11 -3.39
N GLN A 336 12.96 10.21 -4.31
CA GLN A 336 12.25 10.06 -5.58
C GLN A 336 10.78 9.66 -5.37
N ILE A 337 10.52 8.70 -4.48
CA ILE A 337 9.15 8.28 -4.15
C ILE A 337 8.39 9.44 -3.50
N ALA A 338 8.99 10.16 -2.54
CA ALA A 338 8.37 11.32 -1.90
C ALA A 338 7.97 12.39 -2.93
N TYR A 339 8.87 12.69 -3.87
CA TYR A 339 8.60 13.62 -4.96
C TYR A 339 7.42 13.15 -5.82
N GLN A 340 7.41 11.88 -6.24
CA GLN A 340 6.33 11.32 -7.07
C GLN A 340 4.97 11.38 -6.37
N ILE A 341 4.93 11.09 -5.07
CA ILE A 341 3.71 11.17 -4.25
C ILE A 341 3.20 12.60 -4.20
N GLN A 342 4.10 13.57 -4.00
CA GLN A 342 3.74 14.99 -3.95
C GLN A 342 3.25 15.53 -5.31
N GLN A 343 3.76 14.99 -6.43
CA GLN A 343 3.30 15.37 -7.76
C GLN A 343 2.03 14.63 -8.20
N SER A 344 1.72 13.48 -7.59
CA SER A 344 0.56 12.68 -7.99
C SER A 344 -0.75 13.31 -7.50
N PRO A 345 -1.77 13.44 -8.35
CA PRO A 345 -3.12 13.86 -7.92
C PRO A 345 -3.79 12.83 -6.99
N LEU A 346 -3.32 11.58 -7.00
CA LEU A 346 -3.81 10.51 -6.12
C LEU A 346 -2.97 10.37 -4.84
N GLY A 347 -1.82 11.04 -4.78
CA GLY A 347 -0.89 10.99 -3.65
C GLY A 347 -0.53 9.55 -3.26
N TRP A 348 -0.69 9.22 -1.97
CA TRP A 348 -0.41 7.88 -1.43
C TRP A 348 -1.23 6.74 -2.06
N GLN A 349 -2.33 7.07 -2.75
CA GLN A 349 -3.22 6.09 -3.38
C GLN A 349 -2.90 5.86 -4.86
N ASP A 350 -1.83 6.47 -5.37
CA ASP A 350 -1.42 6.27 -6.75
C ASP A 350 -0.99 4.81 -6.98
N PRO A 351 -1.69 4.07 -7.85
CA PRO A 351 -1.35 2.69 -8.15
C PRO A 351 0.04 2.57 -8.81
N GLU A 352 0.52 3.59 -9.52
CA GLU A 352 1.85 3.60 -10.17
C GLU A 352 3.00 3.75 -9.17
N ILE A 353 2.72 4.20 -7.95
CA ILE A 353 3.72 4.43 -6.91
C ILE A 353 3.67 3.34 -5.83
N ALA A 354 2.50 2.74 -5.60
CA ALA A 354 2.28 1.76 -4.53
C ALA A 354 3.26 0.57 -4.57
N GLY A 355 3.60 0.06 -5.76
CA GLY A 355 4.57 -1.02 -5.93
C GLY A 355 5.98 -0.62 -5.51
N GLN A 356 6.39 0.62 -5.81
CA GLN A 356 7.70 1.14 -5.40
C GLN A 356 7.79 1.38 -3.90
N ILE A 357 6.71 1.85 -3.27
CA ILE A 357 6.63 1.99 -1.81
C ILE A 357 6.82 0.63 -1.14
N ALA A 358 6.14 -0.40 -1.63
CA ALA A 358 6.26 -1.76 -1.10
C ALA A 358 7.71 -2.28 -1.21
N LEU A 359 8.34 -2.15 -2.38
CA LEU A 359 9.71 -2.61 -2.60
C LEU A 359 10.74 -1.79 -1.82
N SER A 360 10.54 -0.47 -1.65
CA SER A 360 11.46 0.34 -0.85
C SER A 360 11.44 -0.07 0.61
N LYS A 361 10.27 -0.44 1.17
CA LYS A 361 10.17 -0.98 2.54
C LYS A 361 10.90 -2.31 2.69
N VAL A 362 10.76 -3.22 1.72
CA VAL A 362 11.56 -4.48 1.69
C VAL A 362 13.04 -4.16 1.69
N HIS A 363 13.47 -3.26 0.81
CA HIS A 363 14.88 -2.89 0.69
C HIS A 363 15.41 -2.28 1.99
N GLY A 364 14.66 -1.38 2.62
CA GLY A 364 15.00 -0.78 3.90
C GLY A 364 15.18 -1.83 4.99
N GLY A 365 14.23 -2.78 5.11
CA GLY A 365 14.33 -3.89 6.07
C GLY A 365 15.62 -4.70 5.90
N ARG A 366 15.92 -5.13 4.66
CA ARG A 366 17.14 -5.90 4.35
C ARG A 366 18.43 -5.10 4.60
N ILE A 367 18.44 -3.80 4.32
CA ILE A 367 19.58 -2.92 4.66
C ILE A 367 19.77 -2.88 6.17
N LEU A 368 18.70 -2.71 6.93
CA LEU A 368 18.78 -2.64 8.40
C LEU A 368 19.28 -3.97 8.99
N GLU A 369 18.82 -5.12 8.50
CA GLU A 369 19.31 -6.44 8.92
C GLU A 369 20.82 -6.57 8.69
N MET A 370 21.29 -6.17 7.51
CA MET A 370 22.72 -6.17 7.17
C MET A 370 23.50 -5.19 8.05
N ALA A 371 23.01 -3.96 8.21
CA ALA A 371 23.67 -2.92 9.00
C ALA A 371 23.81 -3.33 10.46
N ASN A 372 22.75 -3.87 11.07
CA ASN A 372 22.78 -4.37 12.44
C ASN A 372 23.77 -5.54 12.59
N ARG A 373 23.73 -6.52 11.69
CA ARG A 373 24.66 -7.67 11.71
C ARG A 373 26.11 -7.20 11.67
N GLU A 374 26.45 -6.34 10.72
CA GLU A 374 27.83 -5.88 10.54
C GLU A 374 28.27 -4.97 11.69
N ALA A 375 27.38 -4.11 12.21
CA ALA A 375 27.67 -3.31 13.38
C ALA A 375 27.98 -4.19 14.60
N GLN A 376 27.15 -5.20 14.90
CA GLN A 376 27.43 -6.15 15.98
C GLN A 376 28.80 -6.84 15.80
N GLN A 377 29.13 -7.24 14.57
CA GLN A 377 30.41 -7.87 14.27
C GLN A 377 31.61 -6.92 14.47
N ILE A 378 31.46 -5.63 14.15
CA ILE A 378 32.49 -4.59 14.38
C ILE A 378 32.66 -4.35 15.89
N PHE A 379 31.58 -4.32 16.66
CA PHE A 379 31.62 -4.18 18.11
C PHE A 379 32.20 -5.42 18.82
N GLY A 380 32.08 -6.61 18.20
CA GLY A 380 32.43 -7.87 18.83
C GLY A 380 31.56 -8.12 20.06
N GLY A 381 32.15 -8.57 21.18
CA GLY A 381 31.40 -8.82 22.42
C GLY A 381 30.62 -7.61 22.94
N ALA A 382 31.08 -6.38 22.67
CA ALA A 382 30.38 -5.17 23.09
C ALA A 382 29.02 -4.98 22.38
N GLY A 383 28.84 -5.56 21.19
CA GLY A 383 27.59 -5.48 20.42
C GLY A 383 26.52 -6.47 20.90
N TYR A 384 26.87 -7.34 21.85
CA TYR A 384 25.98 -8.29 22.50
C TYR A 384 25.55 -7.83 23.90
N GLN A 385 26.19 -6.79 24.43
CA GLN A 385 25.92 -6.27 25.77
C GLN A 385 24.82 -5.20 25.71
N LYS A 386 23.78 -5.33 26.54
CA LYS A 386 22.70 -4.32 26.73
C LYS A 386 23.18 -2.94 27.26
N GLY A 387 24.49 -2.76 27.47
CA GLY A 387 25.09 -1.57 28.04
C GLY A 387 26.45 -1.28 27.40
N GLY A 388 27.05 -0.14 27.77
CA GLY A 388 28.33 0.29 27.21
C GLY A 388 28.21 0.75 25.75
N PRO A 389 29.34 0.79 25.00
CA PRO A 389 29.39 1.49 23.71
C PRO A 389 28.56 0.86 22.60
N GLY A 390 28.20 -0.43 22.71
CA GLY A 390 27.39 -1.16 21.72
C GLY A 390 25.90 -1.23 22.04
N ALA A 391 25.43 -0.63 23.15
CA ALA A 391 24.07 -0.82 23.66
C ALA A 391 22.96 -0.42 22.67
N VAL A 392 23.17 0.66 21.92
CA VAL A 392 22.22 1.11 20.88
C VAL A 392 22.09 0.09 19.75
N VAL A 393 23.21 -0.48 19.29
CA VAL A 393 23.22 -1.52 18.26
C VAL A 393 22.60 -2.81 18.79
N GLU A 394 22.88 -3.16 20.05
CA GLU A 394 22.25 -4.31 20.70
C GLU A 394 20.72 -4.14 20.80
N GLN A 395 20.24 -2.95 21.18
CA GLN A 395 18.81 -2.63 21.22
C GLN A 395 18.17 -2.77 19.82
N ILE A 396 18.78 -2.20 18.78
CA ILE A 396 18.31 -2.34 17.39
C ILE A 396 18.21 -3.81 17.00
N SER A 397 19.16 -4.66 17.41
CA SER A 397 19.14 -6.09 17.10
C SER A 397 17.91 -6.81 17.65
N ARG A 398 17.40 -6.40 18.82
CA ARG A 398 16.19 -6.94 19.46
C ARG A 398 14.91 -6.44 18.81
N ASP A 399 14.94 -5.21 18.31
CA ASP A 399 13.80 -4.50 17.70
C ASP A 399 13.59 -4.85 16.22
N LEU A 400 14.68 -5.18 15.53
CA LEU A 400 14.79 -5.40 14.09
C LEU A 400 13.61 -6.15 13.47
N ARG A 401 13.19 -7.26 14.11
CA ARG A 401 12.19 -8.14 13.51
C ARG A 401 10.83 -7.45 13.35
N MET A 402 10.50 -6.50 14.22
CA MET A 402 9.28 -5.70 14.08
C MET A 402 9.32 -4.88 12.79
N MET A 403 10.45 -4.27 12.44
CA MET A 403 10.58 -3.44 11.22
C MET A 403 10.48 -4.27 9.94
N VAL A 404 10.97 -5.51 9.96
CA VAL A 404 10.97 -6.40 8.80
C VAL A 404 9.60 -7.04 8.57
N VAL A 405 8.90 -7.43 9.64
CA VAL A 405 7.59 -8.12 9.56
C VAL A 405 6.39 -7.16 9.59
N GLY A 406 6.48 -6.07 10.35
CA GLY A 406 5.42 -5.06 10.48
C GLY A 406 5.16 -4.32 9.16
N GLY A 407 3.95 -3.74 9.01
CA GLY A 407 3.54 -3.06 7.77
C GLY A 407 3.34 -3.96 6.55
N GLY A 408 3.38 -5.28 6.77
CA GLY A 408 3.35 -6.34 5.77
C GLY A 408 4.71 -7.05 5.68
N SER A 409 4.70 -8.39 5.72
CA SER A 409 5.92 -9.17 5.56
C SER A 409 6.49 -8.98 4.15
N GLU A 410 7.80 -9.19 4.04
CA GLU A 410 8.52 -9.05 2.78
C GLU A 410 7.88 -9.86 1.64
N GLU A 411 7.49 -11.10 1.91
CA GLU A 411 6.88 -12.01 0.93
C GLU A 411 5.57 -11.43 0.39
N ILE A 412 4.72 -10.90 1.28
CA ILE A 412 3.40 -10.39 0.94
C ILE A 412 3.48 -9.10 0.15
N ILE A 413 4.36 -8.19 0.55
CA ILE A 413 4.48 -6.89 -0.12
C ILE A 413 5.30 -6.98 -1.41
N ALA A 414 6.23 -7.95 -1.53
CA ALA A 414 6.89 -8.25 -2.80
C ALA A 414 5.90 -8.85 -3.82
N ASP A 415 5.07 -9.80 -3.39
CA ASP A 415 3.98 -10.33 -4.22
C ASP A 415 3.00 -9.23 -4.64
N LEU A 416 2.60 -8.36 -3.71
CA LEU A 416 1.77 -7.18 -4.00
C LEU A 416 2.40 -6.30 -5.08
N ALA A 417 3.70 -6.00 -4.96
CA ALA A 417 4.40 -5.17 -5.93
C ALA A 417 4.40 -5.81 -7.33
N VAL A 418 4.70 -7.12 -7.43
CA VAL A 418 4.66 -7.84 -8.72
C VAL A 418 3.26 -7.81 -9.32
N ARG A 419 2.22 -8.04 -8.52
CA ARG A 419 0.82 -7.97 -8.99
C ARG A 419 0.45 -6.58 -9.48
N GLN A 420 0.84 -5.53 -8.75
CA GLN A 420 0.57 -4.15 -9.14
C GLN A 420 1.29 -3.78 -10.45
N GLU A 421 2.59 -4.07 -10.56
CA GLU A 421 3.36 -3.79 -11.77
C GLU A 421 2.82 -4.57 -12.98
N THR A 422 2.42 -5.83 -12.77
CA THR A 422 1.79 -6.65 -13.83
C THR A 422 0.46 -6.05 -14.29
N ALA A 423 -0.38 -5.60 -13.35
CA ALA A 423 -1.66 -4.96 -13.67
C ALA A 423 -1.46 -3.63 -14.42
N LEU A 424 -0.47 -2.83 -14.02
CA LEU A 424 -0.11 -1.59 -14.70
C LEU A 424 0.44 -1.84 -16.10
N ALA A 425 1.31 -2.84 -16.26
CA ALA A 425 1.83 -3.23 -17.56
C ALA A 425 0.68 -3.61 -18.52
N ARG A 426 -0.29 -4.40 -18.04
CA ARG A 426 -1.50 -4.73 -18.81
C ARG A 426 -2.31 -3.48 -19.18
N LYS A 427 -2.51 -2.54 -18.24
CA LYS A 427 -3.20 -1.27 -18.52
C LYS A 427 -2.46 -0.39 -19.54
N ARG A 428 -1.12 -0.29 -19.45
CA ARG A 428 -0.31 0.47 -20.42
C ARG A 428 -0.41 -0.11 -21.82
N VAL A 429 -0.46 -1.44 -21.94
CA VAL A 429 -0.72 -2.13 -23.21
C VAL A 429 -2.15 -1.85 -23.72
N ALA A 430 -3.15 -1.82 -22.84
CA ALA A 430 -4.54 -1.53 -23.21
C ALA A 430 -4.77 -0.06 -23.59
N ASN A 431 -4.04 0.88 -22.97
CA ASN A 431 -4.21 2.33 -23.17
C ASN A 431 -3.29 2.93 -24.25
N GLY A 432 -2.31 2.18 -24.76
CA GLY A 432 -1.54 2.62 -25.93
C GLY A 432 -2.42 2.59 -27.17
N SER A 433 -2.26 3.54 -28.10
CA SER A 433 -2.86 3.39 -29.43
C SER A 433 -2.38 2.06 -30.01
N LEU A 434 -3.34 1.23 -30.41
CA LEU A 434 -3.09 -0.09 -30.97
C LEU A 434 -2.16 -0.01 -32.21
N PHE A 435 -2.18 1.13 -32.90
CA PHE A 435 -1.47 1.39 -34.12
C PHE A 435 -0.36 2.43 -33.92
N LYS A 436 0.84 2.09 -34.38
CA LYS A 436 1.92 3.06 -34.62
C LYS A 436 1.73 3.66 -36.02
N ASP A 437 2.15 4.91 -36.23
CA ASP A 437 2.14 5.59 -37.54
C ASP A 437 3.18 4.98 -38.52
N ALA A 438 2.98 3.73 -38.93
CA ALA A 438 3.84 3.01 -39.88
C ALA A 438 3.04 2.03 -40.78
N PRO A 439 3.19 2.09 -42.12
CA PRO A 439 2.59 1.12 -43.03
C PRO A 439 3.00 -0.33 -42.72
N GLY A 440 2.06 -1.27 -42.82
CA GLY A 440 2.32 -2.70 -42.58
C GLY A 440 2.31 -3.12 -41.10
N HIS A 441 2.08 -2.18 -40.17
CA HIS A 441 1.92 -2.52 -38.75
C HIS A 441 0.69 -3.40 -38.53
N THR A 442 0.88 -4.49 -37.79
CA THR A 442 -0.19 -5.40 -37.38
C THR A 442 -0.20 -5.46 -35.86
N ALA A 443 -1.38 -5.33 -35.26
CA ALA A 443 -1.57 -5.44 -33.82
C ALA A 443 -2.73 -6.37 -33.49
N VAL A 444 -2.62 -7.04 -32.35
CA VAL A 444 -3.68 -7.91 -31.81
C VAL A 444 -4.49 -7.11 -30.82
N ILE A 445 -5.81 -7.23 -30.87
CA ILE A 445 -6.71 -6.61 -29.89
C ILE A 445 -6.34 -7.11 -28.48
N PRO A 446 -5.90 -6.25 -27.55
CA PRO A 446 -5.20 -6.66 -26.33
C PRO A 446 -6.14 -7.25 -25.29
N SER A 447 -7.41 -6.86 -25.32
CA SER A 447 -8.46 -7.31 -24.41
C SER A 447 -9.83 -7.06 -25.00
N TRP A 448 -10.81 -7.82 -24.51
CA TRP A 448 -12.21 -7.65 -24.84
C TRP A 448 -13.03 -7.34 -23.58
N LYS A 449 -14.08 -6.54 -23.76
CA LYS A 449 -15.22 -6.47 -22.84
C LYS A 449 -16.28 -7.44 -23.30
N VAL A 450 -16.74 -8.32 -22.43
CA VAL A 450 -17.68 -9.38 -22.78
C VAL A 450 -18.92 -9.39 -21.93
N GLN A 451 -20.07 -9.67 -22.55
CA GLN A 451 -21.34 -9.79 -21.85
C GLN A 451 -22.34 -10.68 -22.60
N SER A 452 -23.19 -11.36 -21.85
CA SER A 452 -24.27 -12.21 -22.37
C SER A 452 -25.34 -11.38 -23.05
N SER A 453 -25.86 -11.85 -24.19
CA SER A 453 -27.04 -11.24 -24.81
C SER A 453 -28.30 -11.31 -23.94
N SER A 454 -28.36 -12.15 -22.92
CA SER A 454 -29.44 -12.15 -21.92
C SER A 454 -29.47 -10.86 -21.10
N GLU A 455 -28.30 -10.29 -20.80
CA GLU A 455 -28.16 -9.11 -19.94
C GLU A 455 -28.29 -7.81 -20.73
N VAL A 456 -27.66 -7.76 -21.92
CA VAL A 456 -27.54 -6.51 -22.70
C VAL A 456 -28.50 -6.42 -23.88
N GLY A 457 -29.29 -7.46 -24.13
CA GLY A 457 -30.19 -7.55 -25.28
C GLY A 457 -29.45 -7.74 -26.61
N ASN A 458 -30.10 -7.41 -27.73
CA ASN A 458 -29.63 -7.72 -29.08
C ASN A 458 -29.52 -6.50 -30.01
N ASP A 459 -29.58 -5.28 -29.47
CA ASP A 459 -29.46 -4.04 -30.27
C ASP A 459 -27.98 -3.77 -30.61
N VAL A 460 -27.54 -4.32 -31.74
CA VAL A 460 -26.17 -4.19 -32.23
C VAL A 460 -25.75 -2.74 -32.47
N THR A 461 -26.68 -1.87 -32.88
CA THR A 461 -26.38 -0.46 -33.15
C THR A 461 -25.99 0.25 -31.84
N LYS A 462 -26.72 -0.05 -30.76
CA LYS A 462 -26.40 0.45 -29.42
C LYS A 462 -25.11 -0.17 -28.87
N LEU A 463 -24.96 -1.49 -29.01
CA LEU A 463 -23.80 -2.21 -28.44
C LEU A 463 -22.48 -1.89 -29.16
N SER A 464 -22.55 -1.54 -30.44
CA SER A 464 -21.40 -1.13 -31.25
C SER A 464 -21.20 0.40 -31.29
N ALA A 465 -21.89 1.16 -30.44
CA ALA A 465 -21.71 2.60 -30.34
C ALA A 465 -20.48 2.96 -29.47
N PRO A 466 -19.76 4.05 -29.79
CA PRO A 466 -18.80 4.63 -28.85
C PRO A 466 -19.54 5.10 -27.58
N ASP A 467 -18.83 5.16 -26.45
CA ASP A 467 -19.34 5.66 -25.16
C ASP A 467 -20.42 4.82 -24.47
N LEU A 468 -20.60 3.56 -24.87
CA LEU A 468 -21.42 2.61 -24.13
C LEU A 468 -20.78 2.36 -22.75
N ASP A 469 -21.56 2.53 -21.67
CA ASP A 469 -21.13 2.12 -20.34
C ASP A 469 -20.98 0.59 -20.26
N VAL A 470 -19.74 0.15 -20.07
CA VAL A 470 -19.33 -1.25 -19.98
C VAL A 470 -18.69 -1.55 -18.62
N SER A 471 -18.97 -0.74 -17.61
CA SER A 471 -18.47 -0.93 -16.24
C SER A 471 -18.88 -2.29 -15.66
N ASP A 472 -20.11 -2.73 -15.97
CA ASP A 472 -20.66 -4.02 -15.55
C ASP A 472 -20.33 -5.19 -16.51
N TRP A 473 -19.46 -4.98 -17.51
CA TRP A 473 -19.03 -6.04 -18.44
C TRP A 473 -17.73 -6.68 -17.97
N TYR A 474 -17.64 -7.99 -18.17
CA TYR A 474 -16.46 -8.78 -17.81
C TYR A 474 -15.28 -8.44 -18.74
N SER A 475 -14.07 -8.48 -18.21
CA SER A 475 -12.85 -8.30 -19.00
C SER A 475 -12.22 -9.66 -19.30
N ILE A 476 -11.65 -9.79 -20.51
CA ILE A 476 -10.82 -10.93 -20.90
C ILE A 476 -9.62 -10.47 -21.74
N GLY A 477 -8.50 -11.18 -21.65
CA GLY A 477 -7.32 -10.92 -22.48
C GLY A 477 -7.57 -11.14 -23.98
N SER A 478 -6.55 -10.86 -24.79
CA SER A 478 -6.57 -11.02 -26.25
C SER A 478 -6.84 -12.45 -26.73
N ARG A 479 -6.57 -13.43 -25.87
CA ARG A 479 -6.84 -14.85 -26.10
C ARG A 479 -7.36 -15.44 -24.80
N GLY A 480 -8.58 -15.95 -24.82
CA GLY A 480 -9.14 -16.67 -23.69
C GLY A 480 -10.54 -17.18 -23.99
N THR A 481 -10.96 -18.21 -23.29
CA THR A 481 -12.32 -18.73 -23.38
C THR A 481 -13.27 -17.93 -22.50
N LEU A 482 -14.58 -17.93 -22.79
CA LEU A 482 -15.55 -17.28 -21.91
C LEU A 482 -15.47 -17.83 -20.46
N MET A 483 -15.32 -19.14 -20.26
CA MET A 483 -15.17 -19.76 -18.94
C MET A 483 -13.94 -19.22 -18.19
N ALA A 484 -12.82 -19.02 -18.89
CA ALA A 484 -11.65 -18.38 -18.30
C ALA A 484 -11.97 -16.94 -17.85
N SER A 485 -12.75 -16.18 -18.66
CA SER A 485 -13.24 -14.86 -18.24
C SER A 485 -14.09 -14.95 -16.97
N LEU A 486 -15.03 -15.89 -16.91
CA LEU A 486 -15.93 -16.04 -15.76
C LEU A 486 -15.19 -16.47 -14.49
N LEU A 487 -14.13 -17.26 -14.60
CA LEU A 487 -13.21 -17.58 -13.49
C LEU A 487 -12.42 -16.34 -13.04
N GLU A 488 -11.79 -15.62 -13.96
CA GLU A 488 -11.02 -14.40 -13.64
C GLU A 488 -11.88 -13.30 -13.01
N ASN A 489 -13.15 -13.22 -13.41
CA ASN A 489 -14.12 -12.25 -12.88
C ASN A 489 -14.89 -12.78 -11.66
N SER A 490 -14.47 -13.93 -11.08
CA SER A 490 -15.03 -14.51 -9.86
C SER A 490 -16.53 -14.85 -9.94
N VAL A 491 -17.04 -15.11 -11.15
CA VAL A 491 -18.38 -15.69 -11.35
C VAL A 491 -18.35 -17.18 -10.99
N TYR A 492 -17.25 -17.86 -11.33
CA TYR A 492 -16.93 -19.22 -10.89
C TYR A 492 -15.58 -19.25 -10.17
N HIS A 493 -15.31 -20.32 -9.41
CA HIS A 493 -14.06 -20.48 -8.66
C HIS A 493 -13.34 -21.79 -9.04
N GLU A 494 -12.07 -21.67 -9.45
CA GLU A 494 -11.24 -22.78 -9.94
C GLU A 494 -11.04 -23.88 -8.88
N ASN A 495 -10.94 -23.49 -7.61
CA ASN A 495 -10.75 -24.40 -6.46
C ASN A 495 -11.93 -25.32 -6.19
N ASN A 496 -13.06 -25.13 -6.88
CA ASN A 496 -14.28 -25.90 -6.69
C ASN A 496 -14.71 -26.50 -8.04
N LEU A 497 -14.83 -25.65 -9.07
CA LEU A 497 -15.48 -25.95 -10.35
C LEU A 497 -15.01 -27.27 -11.02
N PHE A 498 -13.71 -27.56 -10.97
CA PHE A 498 -13.10 -28.70 -11.66
C PHE A 498 -12.96 -29.97 -10.80
N TYR A 499 -13.61 -30.04 -9.64
CA TYR A 499 -13.59 -31.21 -8.75
C TYR A 499 -14.87 -32.05 -8.86
N SER A 500 -14.73 -33.36 -9.10
CA SER A 500 -15.83 -34.34 -9.12
C SER A 500 -16.97 -33.98 -10.09
N THR A 501 -18.22 -33.89 -9.62
CA THR A 501 -19.42 -33.61 -10.42
C THR A 501 -19.84 -32.14 -10.34
N GLN A 502 -18.99 -31.27 -9.80
CA GLN A 502 -19.38 -29.88 -9.53
C GLN A 502 -19.62 -29.04 -10.78
N LEU A 503 -19.22 -29.51 -11.96
CA LEU A 503 -19.63 -28.92 -13.24
C LEU A 503 -21.16 -28.90 -13.42
N GLU A 504 -21.90 -29.77 -12.73
CA GLU A 504 -23.38 -29.75 -12.71
C GLU A 504 -23.95 -28.47 -12.08
N ASN A 505 -23.16 -27.74 -11.29
CA ASN A 505 -23.57 -26.47 -10.67
C ASN A 505 -23.34 -25.26 -11.60
N VAL A 506 -22.79 -25.47 -12.79
CA VAL A 506 -22.65 -24.40 -13.79
C VAL A 506 -24.02 -24.05 -14.34
N ASP A 507 -24.32 -22.75 -14.38
CA ASP A 507 -25.51 -22.28 -15.08
C ASP A 507 -25.31 -22.40 -16.59
N HIS A 508 -25.71 -23.55 -17.13
CA HIS A 508 -25.58 -23.85 -18.56
C HIS A 508 -26.41 -22.92 -19.45
N THR A 509 -27.42 -22.22 -18.92
CA THR A 509 -28.26 -21.34 -19.73
C THR A 509 -27.48 -20.15 -20.29
N GLN A 510 -26.43 -19.70 -19.58
CA GLN A 510 -25.53 -18.64 -20.02
C GLN A 510 -24.71 -19.03 -21.25
N PHE A 511 -24.50 -20.33 -21.48
CA PHE A 511 -23.73 -20.85 -22.63
C PHE A 511 -24.63 -21.22 -23.83
N GLN A 512 -25.95 -21.06 -23.70
CA GLN A 512 -26.93 -21.35 -24.75
C GLN A 512 -27.45 -20.10 -25.47
N VAL A 513 -26.92 -18.93 -25.12
CA VAL A 513 -27.23 -17.65 -25.74
C VAL A 513 -26.00 -17.03 -26.39
N PRO A 514 -26.14 -16.14 -27.38
CA PRO A 514 -25.01 -15.41 -27.93
C PRO A 514 -24.31 -14.54 -26.89
N TRP A 515 -23.01 -14.34 -27.07
CA TRP A 515 -22.20 -13.40 -26.28
C TRP A 515 -21.57 -12.34 -27.16
N PHE A 516 -21.49 -11.14 -26.60
CA PHE A 516 -20.88 -10.00 -27.25
C PHE A 516 -19.46 -9.78 -26.72
N TYR A 517 -18.52 -9.63 -27.65
CA TYR A 517 -17.14 -9.23 -27.39
C TYR A 517 -16.95 -7.86 -28.01
N ARG A 518 -16.62 -6.88 -27.19
CA ARG A 518 -16.50 -5.47 -27.56
C ARG A 518 -15.09 -4.97 -27.32
N ALA A 519 -14.52 -4.31 -28.32
CA ALA A 519 -13.25 -3.61 -28.21
C ALA A 519 -13.38 -2.20 -28.78
N GLU A 520 -12.96 -1.20 -28.00
CA GLU A 520 -12.73 0.15 -28.48
C GLU A 520 -11.31 0.29 -28.98
N ILE A 521 -11.18 0.87 -30.17
CA ILE A 521 -9.91 1.00 -30.89
C ILE A 521 -9.81 2.45 -31.35
N ASP A 522 -8.82 3.16 -30.83
CA ASP A 522 -8.52 4.53 -31.25
C ASP A 522 -7.57 4.52 -32.45
N PHE A 523 -8.05 5.07 -33.57
CA PHE A 523 -7.23 5.37 -34.73
C PHE A 523 -6.90 6.88 -34.67
N LEU A 524 -5.61 7.20 -34.46
CA LEU A 524 -5.11 8.58 -34.35
C LEU A 524 -5.74 9.48 -35.42
N SER A 525 -6.19 10.67 -35.01
CA SER A 525 -6.94 11.64 -35.82
C SER A 525 -6.22 12.14 -37.09
N GLY A 526 -4.95 11.78 -37.32
CA GLY A 526 -4.21 12.00 -38.56
C GLY A 526 -4.20 10.83 -39.56
N ASN A 527 -4.67 9.63 -39.18
CA ASN A 527 -4.53 8.37 -39.92
C ASN A 527 -5.77 7.95 -40.72
N THR A 528 -6.74 8.83 -40.90
CA THR A 528 -7.95 8.56 -41.72
C THR A 528 -8.01 9.44 -42.96
N SER A 529 -6.86 9.87 -43.47
CA SER A 529 -6.75 10.52 -44.78
C SER A 529 -7.13 9.54 -45.89
N VAL A 530 -7.69 10.07 -46.97
CA VAL A 530 -8.04 9.32 -48.18
C VAL A 530 -6.79 8.57 -48.68
N GLY A 531 -6.79 7.23 -48.59
CA GLY A 531 -5.68 6.38 -49.07
C GLY A 531 -5.18 5.31 -48.09
N ASN A 532 -5.58 5.33 -46.82
CA ASN A 532 -5.17 4.30 -45.84
C ASN A 532 -6.01 3.03 -45.95
N TYR A 533 -5.33 1.87 -45.96
CA TYR A 533 -5.95 0.55 -46.12
C TYR A 533 -5.88 -0.24 -44.80
N PHE A 534 -7.05 -0.59 -44.25
CA PHE A 534 -7.17 -1.31 -42.99
C PHE A 534 -7.75 -2.70 -43.22
N GLN A 535 -7.09 -3.71 -42.65
CA GLN A 535 -7.55 -5.10 -42.69
C GLN A 535 -7.84 -5.61 -41.28
N LEU A 536 -8.99 -6.25 -41.10
CA LEU A 536 -9.30 -7.06 -39.93
C LEU A 536 -8.94 -8.51 -40.24
N LYS A 537 -8.02 -9.09 -39.46
CA LYS A 537 -7.61 -10.49 -39.58
C LYS A 537 -8.16 -11.28 -38.40
N THR A 538 -8.93 -12.32 -38.67
CA THR A 538 -9.42 -13.27 -37.65
C THR A 538 -8.56 -14.52 -37.65
N HIS A 539 -8.43 -15.18 -36.50
CA HIS A 539 -7.64 -16.39 -36.32
C HIS A 539 -8.49 -17.50 -35.69
N GLY A 540 -9.54 -17.91 -36.42
CA GLY A 540 -10.51 -18.92 -35.98
C GLY A 540 -11.48 -18.38 -34.92
N ILE A 541 -12.75 -18.76 -35.04
CA ILE A 541 -13.77 -18.55 -34.00
C ILE A 541 -14.43 -19.88 -33.73
N SER A 542 -14.53 -20.30 -32.47
CA SER A 542 -15.24 -21.53 -32.11
C SER A 542 -16.74 -21.38 -32.43
N SER A 543 -17.21 -22.22 -33.37
CA SER A 543 -18.50 -22.19 -34.10
C SER A 543 -18.66 -21.06 -35.12
N ARG A 544 -19.27 -19.92 -34.78
CA ARG A 544 -19.61 -18.85 -35.74
C ARG A 544 -19.90 -17.51 -35.07
N ALA A 545 -19.70 -16.41 -35.80
CA ALA A 545 -19.97 -15.08 -35.27
C ALA A 545 -20.45 -14.08 -36.32
N ASP A 546 -21.20 -13.07 -35.88
CA ASP A 546 -21.36 -11.83 -36.63
C ASP A 546 -20.29 -10.82 -36.17
N ILE A 547 -19.62 -10.16 -37.11
CA ILE A 547 -18.60 -9.14 -36.86
C ILE A 547 -19.14 -7.79 -37.31
N TYR A 548 -19.10 -6.81 -36.43
CA TYR A 548 -19.53 -5.43 -36.69
C TYR A 548 -18.42 -4.44 -36.37
N LEU A 549 -18.32 -3.39 -37.18
CA LEU A 549 -17.48 -2.22 -36.90
C LEU A 549 -18.35 -0.98 -36.97
N ASN A 550 -18.42 -0.22 -35.86
CA ASN A 550 -19.23 1.00 -35.77
C ASN A 550 -20.70 0.81 -36.18
N GLY A 551 -21.28 -0.34 -35.82
CA GLY A 551 -22.64 -0.75 -36.16
C GLY A 551 -22.81 -1.34 -37.58
N ALA A 552 -21.80 -1.25 -38.45
CA ALA A 552 -21.84 -1.82 -39.78
C ALA A 552 -21.38 -3.28 -39.79
N LEU A 553 -22.17 -4.18 -40.39
CA LEU A 553 -21.82 -5.59 -40.52
C LEU A 553 -20.60 -5.76 -41.46
N ILE A 554 -19.56 -6.42 -40.96
CA ILE A 554 -18.36 -6.83 -41.70
C ILE A 554 -18.56 -8.21 -42.32
N ALA A 555 -18.95 -9.17 -41.48
CA ALA A 555 -19.17 -10.56 -41.84
C ALA A 555 -20.26 -11.13 -40.94
N ASN A 556 -21.14 -11.97 -41.49
CA ASN A 556 -22.14 -12.67 -40.70
C ASN A 556 -21.65 -14.07 -40.31
N LYS A 557 -22.39 -14.72 -39.43
CA LYS A 557 -22.16 -16.08 -38.91
C LYS A 557 -22.14 -17.19 -39.96
N THR A 558 -22.52 -16.91 -41.20
CA THR A 558 -22.38 -17.87 -42.31
C THR A 558 -21.01 -17.73 -42.95
N VAL A 559 -20.46 -16.50 -42.99
CA VAL A 559 -19.15 -16.19 -43.56
C VAL A 559 -18.04 -16.43 -42.52
N GLN A 560 -18.22 -15.94 -41.29
CA GLN A 560 -17.30 -16.15 -40.18
C GLN A 560 -17.75 -17.37 -39.38
N ALA A 561 -17.34 -18.55 -39.83
CA ALA A 561 -17.65 -19.84 -39.22
C ALA A 561 -16.48 -20.83 -39.35
N GLY A 562 -16.46 -21.82 -38.45
CA GLY A 562 -15.53 -22.94 -38.46
C GLY A 562 -14.30 -22.76 -37.56
N ALA A 563 -13.82 -23.87 -37.01
CA ALA A 563 -12.61 -23.89 -36.19
C ALA A 563 -11.37 -23.61 -37.05
N TYR A 564 -10.48 -22.74 -36.56
CA TYR A 564 -9.19 -22.40 -37.20
C TYR A 564 -9.26 -21.73 -38.58
N THR A 565 -10.42 -21.23 -39.02
CA THR A 565 -10.53 -20.44 -40.25
C THR A 565 -9.99 -19.03 -40.00
N GLY A 566 -8.82 -18.72 -40.57
CA GLY A 566 -8.30 -17.36 -40.61
C GLY A 566 -8.89 -16.61 -41.79
N LEU A 567 -9.67 -15.55 -41.54
CA LEU A 567 -10.26 -14.72 -42.59
C LEU A 567 -9.68 -13.30 -42.52
N THR A 568 -9.65 -12.62 -43.66
CA THR A 568 -9.20 -11.23 -43.75
C THR A 568 -10.28 -10.39 -44.40
N TYR A 569 -10.68 -9.32 -43.74
CA TYR A 569 -11.72 -8.40 -44.18
C TYR A 569 -11.14 -7.02 -44.43
N ASP A 570 -11.49 -6.42 -45.57
CA ASP A 570 -11.26 -5.01 -45.81
C ASP A 570 -12.28 -4.19 -45.01
N ILE A 571 -11.76 -3.40 -44.07
CA ILE A 571 -12.56 -2.52 -43.21
C ILE A 571 -12.28 -1.04 -43.48
N ALA A 572 -11.49 -0.70 -44.50
CA ALA A 572 -11.03 0.67 -44.75
C ALA A 572 -12.18 1.68 -44.85
N THR A 573 -13.28 1.30 -45.50
CA THR A 573 -14.47 2.16 -45.68
C THR A 573 -15.35 2.32 -44.44
N LYS A 574 -15.08 1.55 -43.38
CA LYS A 574 -15.90 1.50 -42.16
C LYS A 574 -15.18 2.06 -40.92
N VAL A 575 -13.87 2.28 -41.03
CA VAL A 575 -13.07 3.00 -40.02
C VAL A 575 -13.39 4.49 -40.07
N LYS A 576 -13.57 5.10 -38.91
CA LYS A 576 -13.83 6.54 -38.73
C LYS A 576 -12.64 7.20 -38.02
N PRO A 577 -12.44 8.51 -38.14
CA PRO A 577 -11.45 9.22 -37.32
C PRO A 577 -11.76 9.08 -35.82
N GLY A 578 -10.75 8.80 -34.98
CA GLY A 578 -10.89 8.65 -33.52
C GLY A 578 -11.36 7.27 -33.09
N ASN A 579 -12.27 7.23 -32.10
CA ASN A 579 -12.74 5.98 -31.50
C ASN A 579 -13.61 5.17 -32.46
N ASN A 580 -13.20 3.91 -32.66
CA ASN A 580 -13.95 2.91 -33.41
C ASN A 580 -14.30 1.75 -32.48
N VAL A 581 -15.45 1.12 -32.69
CA VAL A 581 -15.91 0.00 -31.89
C VAL A 581 -16.03 -1.24 -32.75
N LEU A 582 -15.22 -2.25 -32.44
CA LEU A 582 -15.38 -3.59 -32.98
C LEU A 582 -16.26 -4.40 -32.02
N LEU A 583 -17.34 -4.95 -32.55
CA LEU A 583 -18.27 -5.79 -31.80
C LEU A 583 -18.38 -7.15 -32.51
N ILE A 584 -18.12 -8.22 -31.78
CA ILE A 584 -18.26 -9.60 -32.26
C ILE A 584 -19.37 -10.26 -31.47
N ARG A 585 -20.39 -10.75 -32.17
CA ARG A 585 -21.47 -11.55 -31.59
C ARG A 585 -21.19 -13.01 -31.86
N ILE A 586 -20.71 -13.73 -30.86
CA ILE A 586 -20.40 -15.15 -30.96
C ILE A 586 -21.64 -15.95 -30.61
N TYR A 587 -21.95 -16.96 -31.44
CA TYR A 587 -23.09 -17.84 -31.21
C TYR A 587 -22.66 -19.13 -30.51
N PRO A 588 -23.56 -19.73 -29.69
CA PRO A 588 -23.35 -21.06 -29.14
C PRO A 588 -23.03 -22.09 -30.20
N THR A 589 -22.15 -23.03 -29.84
CA THR A 589 -21.81 -24.17 -30.69
C THR A 589 -23.01 -25.09 -30.78
N ASP A 590 -23.46 -25.37 -32.00
CA ASP A 590 -24.46 -26.40 -32.27
C ASP A 590 -23.73 -27.70 -32.61
N TYR A 591 -23.55 -28.59 -31.63
CA TYR A 591 -22.83 -29.86 -31.82
C TYR A 591 -23.48 -30.80 -32.85
N ASN A 592 -24.72 -30.53 -33.30
CA ASN A 592 -25.35 -31.29 -34.37
C ASN A 592 -24.95 -30.79 -35.77
N ARG A 593 -24.38 -29.58 -35.88
CA ARG A 593 -24.09 -28.91 -37.16
C ARG A 593 -22.65 -28.42 -37.28
N ASP A 594 -22.00 -28.12 -36.16
CA ASP A 594 -20.67 -27.53 -36.10
C ASP A 594 -19.63 -28.61 -35.78
N PHE A 595 -18.51 -28.58 -36.50
CA PHE A 595 -17.37 -29.44 -36.19
C PHE A 595 -16.59 -28.84 -35.00
N ALA A 596 -16.86 -29.36 -33.80
CA ALA A 596 -16.24 -28.92 -32.55
C ALA A 596 -15.62 -30.09 -31.78
N LEU A 597 -14.50 -29.85 -31.10
CA LEU A 597 -13.73 -30.84 -30.34
C LEU A 597 -13.67 -30.41 -28.87
N GLY A 598 -14.41 -31.08 -27.99
CA GLY A 598 -14.36 -30.88 -26.52
C GLY A 598 -14.95 -29.57 -25.99
N PHE A 599 -14.58 -29.24 -24.73
CA PHE A 599 -14.97 -28.06 -23.92
C PHE A 599 -14.35 -26.73 -24.42
N VAL A 600 -14.12 -26.59 -25.72
CA VAL A 600 -13.53 -25.37 -26.30
C VAL A 600 -14.61 -24.30 -26.37
N ASP A 601 -14.63 -23.45 -25.35
CA ASP A 601 -15.51 -22.30 -25.22
C ASP A 601 -14.99 -21.09 -26.06
N TRP A 602 -15.82 -20.07 -26.22
CA TRP A 602 -15.71 -19.02 -27.24
C TRP A 602 -14.46 -18.14 -27.09
N ASN A 603 -13.72 -17.98 -28.18
CA ASN A 603 -12.53 -17.11 -28.26
C ASN A 603 -12.47 -16.47 -29.67
N PRO A 604 -12.69 -15.14 -29.81
CA PRO A 604 -12.59 -14.43 -31.08
C PRO A 604 -11.18 -13.99 -31.50
#